data_AF-A0A926SF21-F1
#
_entry.id   AF-A0A926SF21-F1
#
_cell.length_a   1.000
_cell.length_b   1.000
_cell.length_c   1.000
_cell.angle_alpha   90.00
_cell.angle_beta   90.00
_cell.angle_gamma   90.00
#
_symmetry.space_group_name_H-M   'P 1'
#
loop_
_entity.id
_entity.type
_entity.pdbx_description
1 polymer ?
#
loop_
_entity_poly.entity_id
_entity_poly.type
_entity_poly.pdbx_seq_one_letter_code
_entity_poly.pdbx_strand_id
1 'polypeptide(L)'
;MKLSSLPLTSLVLSAPPTLIEPASKNDKLRSQAPSKAELTKDLSLTAPRKPLPAQERNRGVWRIFSSTFLTIFLAEMGDKTQLATLLMSAESHAPWVVFAGAAIALIATSLLGVLIGRWLANRLSPKTLEMSAGALLLFISVMLLWDVVQFAG
;
A
#
# COMPACT_ATOMS: atom_id res chain seq x y z
N MET A 1 71.80 44.18 28.79
CA MET A 1 71.53 44.54 27.38
C MET A 1 70.48 45.64 27.36
N LYS A 2 70.91 46.87 27.03
CA LYS A 2 70.11 48.01 26.49
C LYS A 2 69.47 47.57 25.15
N LEU A 3 68.36 48.05 24.60
CA LEU A 3 67.57 49.29 24.56
C LEU A 3 66.10 48.85 24.28
N SER A 4 65.06 49.33 24.96
CA SER A 4 64.32 50.59 24.73
C SER A 4 63.81 50.83 23.30
N SER A 5 62.60 51.41 23.24
CA SER A 5 61.92 52.13 22.14
C SER A 5 61.15 51.32 21.08
N LEU A 6 59.85 51.15 21.37
CA LEU A 6 58.80 51.29 20.36
C LEU A 6 58.85 52.70 19.75
N PRO A 7 58.46 52.85 18.47
CA PRO A 7 57.59 53.95 18.11
C PRO A 7 56.34 53.49 17.35
N LEU A 8 55.20 54.03 17.81
CA LEU A 8 53.95 54.16 17.07
C LEU A 8 54.13 55.16 15.93
N THR A 9 54.13 54.72 14.67
CA THR A 9 53.91 55.53 13.46
C THR A 9 53.83 54.53 12.29
N SER A 10 52.85 54.46 11.39
CA SER A 10 51.83 55.40 10.96
C SER A 10 50.64 54.60 10.41
N LEU A 11 49.46 55.07 10.77
CA LEU A 11 48.17 54.69 10.23
C LEU A 11 48.15 55.06 8.74
N VAL A 12 48.46 54.12 7.85
CA VAL A 12 48.20 54.23 6.42
C VAL A 12 47.15 53.21 6.05
N LEU A 13 45.91 53.69 6.20
CA LEU A 13 44.72 53.25 5.50
C LEU A 13 44.98 53.29 3.99
N SER A 14 45.53 52.22 3.44
CA SER A 14 45.56 51.97 1.99
C SER A 14 44.54 50.89 1.68
N ALA A 15 43.47 51.29 1.00
CA ALA A 15 42.37 50.44 0.54
C ALA A 15 42.87 49.13 -0.13
N PRO A 16 42.10 48.03 -0.03
CA PRO A 16 42.44 46.78 -0.70
C PRO A 16 42.45 46.99 -2.24
N PRO A 17 43.33 46.27 -2.96
CA PRO A 17 43.38 46.35 -4.41
C PRO A 17 42.03 45.97 -5.01
N THR A 18 41.60 46.74 -5.99
CA THR A 18 40.44 46.50 -6.85
C THR A 18 40.48 45.05 -7.33
N LEU A 19 39.67 44.18 -6.73
CA LEU A 19 39.57 42.81 -7.17
C LEU A 19 38.81 42.78 -8.49
N ILE A 20 39.58 42.35 -9.49
CA ILE A 20 39.22 41.91 -10.82
C ILE A 20 37.88 41.16 -10.81
N GLU A 21 37.00 41.64 -11.69
CA GLU A 21 35.69 41.10 -12.05
C GLU A 21 35.77 39.62 -12.48
N PRO A 22 34.90 38.72 -11.98
CA PRO A 22 34.51 37.55 -12.74
C PRO A 22 33.28 37.89 -13.57
N ALA A 23 33.51 37.98 -14.89
CA ALA A 23 32.51 38.11 -15.93
C ALA A 23 31.20 37.37 -15.61
N SER A 24 30.10 38.12 -15.66
CA SER A 24 28.73 37.67 -15.60
C SER A 24 28.48 36.48 -16.55
N LYS A 25 28.62 35.26 -16.02
CA LYS A 25 28.29 34.00 -16.70
C LYS A 25 26.78 33.73 -16.66
N ASN A 26 25.95 34.76 -16.70
CA ASN A 26 24.49 34.63 -16.58
C ASN A 26 23.72 35.10 -17.81
N ASP A 27 24.41 35.58 -18.86
CA ASP A 27 23.74 36.05 -20.08
C ASP A 27 23.29 34.92 -21.02
N LYS A 28 23.82 33.70 -20.84
CA LYS A 28 23.41 32.53 -21.64
C LYS A 28 22.09 31.88 -21.20
N LEU A 29 21.52 32.25 -20.05
CA LEU A 29 20.25 31.67 -19.59
C LEU A 29 19.00 32.43 -20.09
N ARG A 30 19.14 33.63 -20.64
CA ARG A 30 17.99 34.48 -21.01
C ARG A 30 17.56 34.35 -22.48
N SER A 31 18.32 33.61 -23.28
CA SER A 31 18.06 33.35 -24.71
C SER A 31 17.43 31.98 -25.00
N GLN A 32 17.02 31.23 -23.96
CA GLN A 32 16.30 29.96 -24.12
C GLN A 32 14.90 30.06 -23.50
N ALA A 33 14.15 31.11 -23.87
CA ALA A 33 12.70 30.99 -23.83
C ALA A 33 12.32 30.07 -25.00
N PRO A 34 11.66 28.92 -24.78
CA PRO A 34 11.30 28.01 -25.86
C PRO A 34 10.47 28.79 -26.87
N SER A 35 10.88 28.72 -28.14
CA SER A 35 10.15 29.30 -29.25
C SER A 35 8.70 28.84 -29.16
N LYS A 36 7.73 29.75 -29.38
CA LYS A 36 6.29 29.41 -29.32
C LYS A 36 5.94 28.16 -30.13
N ALA A 37 6.75 27.85 -31.15
CA ALA A 37 6.70 26.64 -31.94
C ALA A 37 6.91 25.34 -31.14
N GLU A 38 7.79 25.31 -30.14
CA GLU A 38 7.96 24.17 -29.21
C GLU A 38 6.79 24.07 -28.23
N LEU A 39 6.30 25.19 -27.70
CA LEU A 39 5.13 25.21 -26.81
C LEU A 39 3.85 24.71 -27.51
N THR A 40 3.67 25.04 -28.80
CA THR A 40 2.58 24.50 -29.62
C THR A 40 2.80 23.06 -30.05
N LYS A 41 4.06 22.60 -30.16
CA LYS A 41 4.35 21.17 -30.40
C LYS A 41 3.91 20.35 -29.21
N ASP A 42 4.24 20.79 -27.99
CA ASP A 42 3.84 20.12 -26.76
C ASP A 42 2.33 20.20 -26.49
N LEU A 43 1.67 21.30 -26.87
CA LEU A 43 0.22 21.42 -26.78
C LEU A 43 -0.52 20.56 -27.83
N SER A 44 0.13 20.27 -28.97
CA SER A 44 -0.38 19.35 -29.99
C SER A 44 -0.10 17.88 -29.66
N LEU A 45 0.78 17.60 -28.69
CA LEU A 45 1.04 16.26 -28.14
C LEU A 45 0.02 15.82 -27.09
N THR A 46 -1.00 16.65 -26.79
CA THR A 46 -2.24 16.14 -26.22
C THR A 46 -3.09 15.59 -27.36
N ALA A 47 -2.68 14.43 -27.88
CA ALA A 47 -3.52 13.64 -28.76
C ALA A 47 -4.93 13.55 -28.14
N PRO A 48 -6.01 13.65 -28.93
CA PRO A 48 -7.36 13.50 -28.39
C PRO A 48 -7.40 12.18 -27.62
N ARG A 49 -7.72 12.22 -26.31
CA ARG A 49 -7.99 11.01 -25.54
C ARG A 49 -9.05 10.25 -26.33
N LYS A 50 -8.65 9.17 -27.01
CA LYS A 50 -9.58 8.27 -27.67
C LYS A 50 -10.62 7.92 -26.60
N PRO A 51 -11.92 8.21 -26.80
CA PRO A 51 -12.91 7.87 -25.80
C PRO A 51 -12.79 6.38 -25.56
N LEU A 52 -12.50 6.05 -24.31
CA LEU A 52 -12.33 4.70 -23.82
C LEU A 52 -13.65 4.00 -24.20
N PRO A 53 -13.64 2.90 -24.97
CA PRO A 53 -14.87 2.25 -25.34
C PRO A 53 -15.62 1.89 -24.05
N ALA A 54 -16.83 2.47 -23.87
CA ALA A 54 -17.67 2.25 -22.69
C ALA A 54 -18.01 0.76 -22.45
N GLN A 55 -17.69 -0.10 -23.42
CA GLN A 55 -17.91 -1.54 -23.45
C GLN A 55 -16.86 -2.36 -22.67
N GLU A 56 -15.67 -1.81 -22.36
CA GLU A 56 -14.62 -2.53 -21.63
C GLU A 56 -14.88 -2.61 -20.11
N ARG A 57 -15.69 -1.68 -19.58
CA ARG A 57 -16.01 -1.57 -18.15
C ARG A 57 -16.80 -2.79 -17.63
N ASN A 58 -17.74 -3.32 -18.42
CA ASN A 58 -18.58 -4.45 -17.98
C ASN A 58 -17.85 -5.81 -18.05
N ARG A 59 -16.93 -6.00 -19.01
CA ARG A 59 -16.11 -7.22 -19.07
C ARG A 59 -15.17 -7.31 -17.87
N GLY A 60 -14.62 -6.19 -17.39
CA GLY A 60 -13.78 -6.15 -16.20
C GLY A 60 -14.52 -6.60 -14.94
N VAL A 61 -15.73 -6.08 -14.69
CA VAL A 61 -16.51 -6.40 -13.49
C VAL A 61 -16.91 -7.87 -13.44
N TRP A 62 -17.43 -8.42 -14.54
CA TRP A 62 -17.76 -9.84 -14.61
C TRP A 62 -16.53 -10.73 -14.43
N ARG A 63 -15.39 -10.34 -15.01
CA ARG A 63 -14.15 -11.12 -14.87
C ARG A 63 -13.62 -11.12 -13.44
N ILE A 64 -13.66 -9.96 -12.76
CA ILE A 64 -13.27 -9.83 -11.34
C ILE A 64 -14.23 -10.61 -10.44
N PHE A 65 -15.55 -10.46 -10.65
CA PHE A 65 -16.56 -11.19 -9.90
C PHE A 65 -16.37 -12.70 -10.05
N SER A 66 -16.26 -13.20 -11.29
CA SER A 66 -16.09 -14.63 -11.55
C SER A 66 -14.76 -15.16 -10.99
N SER A 67 -13.65 -14.42 -11.11
CA SER A 67 -12.37 -14.86 -10.55
C SER A 67 -12.41 -14.92 -9.03
N THR A 68 -12.92 -13.87 -8.37
CA THR A 68 -12.99 -13.80 -6.92
C THR A 68 -13.98 -14.82 -6.37
N PHE A 69 -15.15 -14.97 -6.99
CA PHE A 69 -16.13 -16.00 -6.64
C PHE A 69 -15.51 -17.39 -6.77
N LEU A 70 -14.90 -17.73 -7.91
CA LEU A 70 -14.37 -19.08 -8.12
C LEU A 70 -13.21 -19.40 -7.18
N THR A 71 -12.32 -18.45 -6.92
CA THR A 71 -11.22 -18.62 -5.95
C THR A 71 -11.74 -18.84 -4.53
N ILE A 72 -12.69 -18.02 -4.06
CA ILE A 72 -13.25 -18.16 -2.72
C ILE A 72 -14.09 -19.43 -2.62
N PHE A 73 -14.92 -19.69 -3.63
CA PHE A 73 -15.75 -20.89 -3.69
C PHE A 73 -14.90 -22.16 -3.65
N LEU A 74 -13.84 -22.27 -4.46
CA LEU A 74 -12.93 -23.43 -4.41
C LEU A 74 -12.21 -23.55 -3.06
N ALA A 75 -11.84 -22.43 -2.43
CA ALA A 75 -11.23 -22.43 -1.11
C ALA A 75 -12.20 -22.84 0.00
N GLU A 76 -13.50 -22.57 -0.14
CA GLU A 76 -14.54 -22.89 0.84
C GLU A 76 -15.36 -24.16 0.52
N MET A 77 -15.26 -24.70 -0.69
CA MET A 77 -16.00 -25.91 -1.09
C MET A 77 -15.50 -27.11 -0.30
N GLY A 78 -16.38 -27.69 0.51
CA GLY A 78 -16.01 -28.76 1.44
C GLY A 78 -15.42 -28.26 2.75
N ASP A 79 -15.59 -26.97 3.09
CA ASP A 79 -15.25 -26.49 4.42
C ASP A 79 -16.02 -27.28 5.49
N LYS A 80 -15.36 -27.49 6.63
CA LYS A 80 -15.90 -28.24 7.76
C LYS A 80 -17.22 -27.63 8.25
N THR A 81 -17.40 -26.32 8.09
CA THR A 81 -18.65 -25.63 8.42
C THR A 81 -19.83 -26.10 7.55
N GLN A 82 -19.60 -26.46 6.29
CA GLN A 82 -20.64 -27.00 5.40
C GLN A 82 -21.08 -28.39 5.84
N LEU A 83 -20.14 -29.28 6.20
CA LEU A 83 -20.45 -30.60 6.74
C LEU A 83 -21.12 -30.52 8.12
N ALA A 84 -20.65 -29.64 9.01
CA ALA A 84 -21.27 -29.43 10.31
C ALA A 84 -22.71 -28.93 10.19
N THR A 85 -22.97 -27.97 9.29
CA THR A 85 -24.32 -27.45 9.04
C THR A 85 -25.21 -28.52 8.40
N LEU A 86 -24.67 -29.32 7.47
CA LEU A 86 -25.40 -30.43 6.85
C LEU A 86 -25.78 -31.51 7.87
N LEU A 87 -24.84 -31.94 8.72
CA LEU A 87 -25.08 -32.91 9.79
C LEU A 87 -26.11 -32.39 10.78
N MET A 88 -25.96 -31.14 11.22
CA MET A 88 -26.91 -30.52 12.15
C MET A 88 -28.30 -30.35 11.52
N SER A 89 -28.37 -30.10 10.21
CA SER A 89 -29.64 -30.07 9.47
C SER A 89 -30.22 -31.47 9.26
N ALA A 90 -29.39 -32.52 9.16
CA ALA A 90 -29.83 -33.89 8.98
C ALA A 90 -30.35 -34.50 10.29
N GLU A 91 -29.78 -34.14 11.44
CA GLU A 91 -30.28 -34.54 12.76
C GLU A 91 -31.47 -33.71 13.24
N SER A 92 -31.63 -32.48 12.72
CA SER A 92 -32.75 -31.62 13.08
C SER A 92 -34.04 -31.99 12.34
N HIS A 93 -35.13 -32.20 13.07
CA HIS A 93 -36.48 -32.28 12.49
C HIS A 93 -36.98 -30.95 11.90
N ALA A 94 -36.19 -29.87 11.99
CA ALA A 94 -36.51 -28.54 11.48
C ALA A 94 -35.31 -27.92 10.73
N PRO A 95 -35.07 -28.29 9.45
CA PRO A 95 -33.91 -27.84 8.67
C PRO A 95 -33.85 -26.31 8.49
N TRP A 96 -35.02 -25.67 8.38
CA TRP A 96 -35.12 -24.20 8.25
C TRP A 96 -34.59 -23.44 9.47
N VAL A 97 -34.73 -24.02 10.68
CA VAL A 97 -34.23 -23.40 11.92
C VAL A 97 -32.70 -23.49 11.97
N VAL A 98 -32.13 -24.62 11.53
CA VAL A 98 -30.67 -24.80 11.45
C VAL A 98 -30.09 -23.82 10.43
N PHE A 99 -30.72 -23.66 9.27
CA PHE A 99 -30.31 -22.67 8.28
C PHE A 99 -30.31 -21.25 8.85
N ALA A 100 -31.40 -20.83 9.50
CA ALA A 100 -31.49 -19.51 10.13
C ALA A 100 -30.42 -19.31 11.21
N GLY A 101 -30.20 -20.32 12.06
CA GLY A 101 -29.16 -20.31 13.09
C GLY A 101 -27.76 -20.15 12.50
N ALA A 102 -27.42 -20.95 11.49
CA ALA A 102 -26.14 -20.86 10.79
C ALA A 102 -25.95 -19.51 10.08
N ALA A 103 -27.00 -18.98 9.45
CA ALA A 103 -26.97 -17.67 8.81
C ALA A 103 -26.72 -16.53 9.82
N ILE A 104 -27.40 -16.55 10.97
CA ILE A 104 -27.19 -15.58 12.04
C ILE A 104 -25.78 -15.70 12.61
N ALA A 105 -25.31 -16.93 12.85
CA ALA A 105 -23.96 -17.18 13.35
C ALA A 105 -22.89 -16.65 12.38
N LEU A 106 -23.07 -16.85 11.07
CA LEU A 106 -22.17 -16.33 10.05
C LEU A 106 -22.15 -14.81 10.06
N ILE A 107 -23.32 -14.15 10.02
CA ILE A 107 -23.43 -12.68 10.06
C ILE A 107 -22.77 -12.12 11.33
N ALA A 108 -23.05 -12.70 12.49
CA ALA A 108 -22.49 -12.27 13.76
C ALA A 108 -20.97 -12.42 13.79
N THR A 109 -20.46 -13.55 13.33
CA THR A 109 -19.01 -13.84 13.28
C THR A 109 -18.30 -12.91 12.30
N SER A 110 -18.86 -12.68 11.11
CA SER A 110 -18.33 -11.73 10.14
C SER A 110 -18.32 -10.30 10.69
N LEU A 111 -19.39 -9.87 11.37
CA LEU A 111 -19.46 -8.55 11.97
C LEU A 111 -18.41 -8.36 13.08
N LEU A 112 -18.24 -9.35 13.95
CA LEU A 112 -17.19 -9.35 14.96
C LEU A 112 -15.81 -9.31 14.34
N GLY A 113 -15.56 -10.14 13.31
CA GLY A 113 -14.29 -10.16 12.59
C GLY A 113 -13.95 -8.81 11.96
N VAL A 114 -14.92 -8.15 11.34
CA VAL A 114 -14.74 -6.80 10.77
C VAL A 114 -14.49 -5.76 11.86
N LEU A 115 -15.22 -5.81 12.99
CA LEU A 115 -15.05 -4.84 14.07
C LEU A 115 -13.68 -4.96 14.73
N ILE A 116 -13.27 -6.19 15.07
CA ILE A 116 -11.95 -6.50 15.63
C ILE A 116 -10.86 -6.18 14.62
N GLY A 117 -11.02 -6.59 13.36
CA GLY A 117 -10.08 -6.32 12.29
C GLY A 117 -9.85 -4.83 12.06
N ARG A 118 -10.93 -4.02 12.05
CA ARG A 118 -10.83 -2.56 11.97
C ARG A 118 -10.13 -1.96 13.18
N TRP A 119 -10.46 -2.42 14.38
CA TRP A 119 -9.80 -1.96 15.61
C TRP A 119 -8.30 -2.26 15.60
N LEU A 120 -7.92 -3.46 15.17
CA LEU A 120 -6.54 -3.90 15.07
C LEU A 120 -5.77 -3.14 13.98
N ALA A 121 -6.40 -2.94 12.81
CA ALA A 121 -5.85 -2.17 11.69
C ALA A 121 -5.58 -0.70 12.04
N ASN A 122 -6.39 -0.11 12.92
CA ASN A 122 -6.18 1.27 13.36
C ASN A 122 -5.03 1.42 14.38
N ARG A 123 -4.60 0.32 15.02
CA ARG A 123 -3.62 0.36 16.12
C ARG A 123 -2.27 -0.25 15.77
N LEU A 124 -2.23 -1.13 14.77
CA LEU A 124 -1.02 -1.81 14.32
C LEU A 124 -0.61 -1.36 12.93
N SER A 125 0.71 -1.31 12.68
CA SER A 125 1.22 -1.04 11.34
C SER A 125 0.85 -2.19 10.38
N PRO A 126 0.60 -1.90 9.08
CA PRO A 126 0.26 -2.94 8.09
C PRO A 126 1.27 -4.10 8.04
N LYS A 127 2.55 -3.78 8.20
CA LYS A 127 3.64 -4.77 8.20
C LYS A 127 3.56 -5.73 9.40
N THR A 128 3.20 -5.21 10.58
CA THR A 128 3.01 -6.05 11.78
C THR A 128 1.83 -6.99 11.59
N LEU A 129 0.73 -6.52 11.01
CA LEU A 129 -0.45 -7.33 10.73
C LEU A 129 -0.13 -8.48 9.78
N GLU A 130 0.54 -8.19 8.66
CA GLU A 130 0.92 -9.20 7.67
C GLU A 130 1.87 -10.26 8.26
N MET A 131 2.90 -9.84 8.99
CA MET A 131 3.83 -10.78 9.64
C MET A 131 3.12 -11.60 10.72
N SER A 132 2.21 -11.00 11.50
CA SER A 132 1.45 -11.71 12.53
C SER A 132 0.49 -12.73 11.95
N ALA A 133 -0.22 -12.39 10.86
CA ALA A 133 -1.12 -13.30 10.17
C ALA A 133 -0.37 -14.50 9.58
N GLY A 134 0.78 -14.26 8.93
CA GLY A 134 1.64 -15.32 8.41
C GLY A 134 2.21 -16.22 9.51
N ALA A 135 2.68 -15.63 10.61
CA ALA A 135 3.21 -16.39 11.75
C ALA A 135 2.14 -17.25 12.43
N LEU A 136 0.93 -16.70 12.62
CA LEU A 136 -0.20 -17.43 13.19
C LEU A 136 -0.64 -18.58 12.28
N LEU A 137 -0.67 -18.36 10.97
CA LEU A 137 -0.98 -19.40 9.97
C LEU A 137 0.04 -20.54 10.03
N LEU A 138 1.34 -20.22 10.06
CA LEU A 138 2.42 -21.21 10.13
C LEU A 138 2.34 -21.99 11.45
N PHE A 139 2.09 -21.30 12.56
CA PHE A 139 1.90 -21.91 13.87
C PHE A 139 0.76 -22.93 13.87
N ILE A 140 -0.43 -22.54 13.40
CA ILE A 140 -1.59 -23.44 13.30
C ILE A 140 -1.27 -24.62 12.36
N SER A 141 -0.59 -24.38 11.24
CA SER A 141 -0.20 -25.43 10.30
C SER A 141 0.72 -26.48 10.93
N VAL A 142 1.71 -26.06 11.72
CA VAL A 142 2.62 -26.98 12.42
C VAL A 142 1.89 -27.74 13.51
N MET A 143 1.02 -27.06 14.27
CA MET A 143 0.22 -27.69 15.31
C MET A 143 -0.68 -28.79 14.74
N LEU A 144 -1.40 -28.51 13.65
CA LEU A 144 -2.24 -29.50 12.97
C LEU A 144 -1.44 -30.68 12.41
N LEU A 145 -0.25 -30.42 11.87
CA LEU A 145 0.62 -31.49 11.36
C LEU A 145 1.07 -32.41 12.49
N TRP A 146 1.43 -31.84 13.64
CA TRP A 146 1.82 -32.61 14.82
C TRP A 146 0.66 -33.47 15.34
N ASP A 147 -0.54 -32.90 15.44
CA ASP A 147 -1.74 -33.63 15.89
C ASP A 147 -2.06 -34.81 14.97
N VAL A 148 -1.93 -34.63 13.65
CA VAL A 148 -2.15 -35.70 12.67
C VAL A 148 -1.10 -36.82 12.82
N VAL A 149 0.17 -36.47 13.04
CA VAL A 149 1.24 -37.46 13.23
C VAL A 149 1.01 -38.29 14.50
N GLN A 150 0.56 -37.66 15.59
CA GLN A 150 0.23 -38.35 16.83
C GLN A 150 -1.02 -39.23 16.72
N PHE A 151 -2.03 -38.80 15.95
CA PHE A 151 -3.23 -39.61 15.72
C PHE A 151 -2.99 -40.82 14.80
N ALA A 152 -1.97 -40.76 13.95
CA ALA A 152 -1.67 -41.80 12.97
C ALA A 152 -0.64 -42.85 13.45
N GLY A 153 0.05 -42.59 14.56
CA GLY A 153 1.02 -43.50 15.19
C GLY A 153 0.42 -44.25 16.37
#